data_AF-A0A0Q3HVX1-F1
#
_entry.id   AF-A0A0Q3HVX1-F1
#
_cell.length_a   1.000
_cell.length_b   1.000
_cell.length_c   1.000
_cell.angle_alpha   90.00
_cell.angle_beta   90.00
_cell.angle_gamma   90.00
#
_symmetry.space_group_name_H-M   'P 1'
#
loop_
_entity.id
_entity.type
_entity.pdbx_description
1 polymer ?
#
loop_
_entity_poly.entity_id
_entity_poly.type
_entity_poly.pdbx_seq_one_letter_code
_entity_poly.pdbx_strand_id
1 'polypeptide(L)'
;MKELAAAELGHLLVFAFLFCVGAFMAAPVITDVTMAALCPGQDQCSLAIYLTGLQQAVTALGALVVTPVVGNLSDRYGRKALLALPATVSIVPLAILAFNQAKAYFYAYYVAKMLTSMVSEGTMMCLSLAYVADKVPEAGRGAAFGVFSGVCTAGFVAGTIAARFLSVSSTFQVATLAAVAAAVYMRAFVRETVGGASLLRDEEASRRLLCAPSSSADEASPRLPPLRKAPSLPEMAALLTSSSTFKRAAVVTFFHALGETGLQTALLYFLKAQFHYTKNQYANLLLIIGVTGSFSQLTVMPLLAPKLGEQRLLIVALLGSCVHGFLYSIAWSFWVPYLAASCVILSILVGPCIRSIVSKKVGPSEQGMVQGCITGISSTASVISPLVFTPLTVGSTNTEH
;
A
#
# COMPACT_ATOMS: atom_id res chain seq x y z
N MET A 1 13.28 26.40 -8.33
CA MET A 1 12.11 25.50 -8.54
C MET A 1 12.46 24.00 -8.48
N LYS A 2 13.48 23.49 -9.20
CA LYS A 2 13.85 22.06 -9.16
C LYS A 2 14.28 21.58 -7.76
N GLU A 3 15.10 22.36 -7.06
CA GLU A 3 15.55 22.01 -5.70
C GLU A 3 14.40 21.99 -4.68
N LEU A 4 13.44 22.91 -4.80
CA LEU A 4 12.27 22.96 -3.92
C LEU A 4 11.38 21.72 -4.12
N ALA A 5 11.15 21.31 -5.37
CA ALA A 5 10.38 20.10 -5.68
C ALA A 5 11.10 18.82 -5.21
N ALA A 6 12.44 18.78 -5.29
CA ALA A 6 13.23 17.66 -4.78
C ALA A 6 13.18 17.56 -3.25
N ALA A 7 13.26 18.70 -2.53
CA ALA A 7 13.12 18.73 -1.07
C ALA A 7 11.72 18.29 -0.62
N GLU A 8 10.67 18.75 -1.30
CA GLU A 8 9.28 18.35 -1.02
C GLU A 8 9.04 16.85 -1.25
N LEU A 9 9.59 16.30 -2.34
CA LEU A 9 9.55 14.86 -2.60
C LEU A 9 10.32 14.08 -1.52
N GLY A 10 11.47 14.58 -1.08
CA GLY A 10 12.25 13.99 0.01
C GLY A 10 11.44 13.85 1.31
N HIS A 11 10.66 14.87 1.68
CA HIS A 11 9.79 14.80 2.85
C HIS A 11 8.70 13.73 2.71
N LEU A 12 8.11 13.57 1.52
CA LEU A 12 7.16 12.48 1.28
C LEU A 12 7.83 11.10 1.44
N LEU A 13 9.04 10.93 0.95
CA LEU A 13 9.79 9.67 1.06
C LEU A 13 10.10 9.34 2.53
N VAL A 14 10.55 10.31 3.33
CA VAL A 14 10.81 10.09 4.77
C VAL A 14 9.52 9.71 5.50
N PHE A 15 8.42 10.41 5.21
CA PHE A 15 7.11 10.06 5.76
C PHE A 15 6.70 8.62 5.39
N ALA A 16 6.80 8.25 4.11
CA ALA A 16 6.43 6.93 3.63
C ALA A 16 7.29 5.84 4.28
N PHE A 17 8.60 6.08 4.44
CA PHE A 17 9.50 5.18 5.15
C PHE A 17 9.05 4.95 6.59
N LEU A 18 8.84 6.02 7.37
CA LEU A 18 8.42 5.94 8.78
C LEU A 18 7.06 5.24 8.92
N PHE A 19 6.11 5.56 8.02
CA PHE A 19 4.81 4.92 8.00
C PHE A 19 4.92 3.41 7.75
N CYS A 20 5.71 3.01 6.75
CA CYS A 20 5.92 1.59 6.42
C CYS A 20 6.66 0.85 7.53
N VAL A 21 7.67 1.46 8.17
CA VAL A 21 8.33 0.86 9.34
C VAL A 21 7.31 0.55 10.43
N GLY A 22 6.51 1.55 10.84
CA GLY A 22 5.48 1.34 11.87
C GLY A 22 4.43 0.30 11.49
N ALA A 23 3.95 0.33 10.25
CA ALA A 23 2.92 -0.59 9.77
C ALA A 23 3.40 -2.05 9.69
N PHE A 24 4.63 -2.28 9.24
CA PHE A 24 5.14 -3.64 8.99
C PHE A 24 5.90 -4.26 10.17
N MET A 25 6.25 -3.46 11.18
CA MET A 25 6.90 -4.00 12.38
C MET A 25 5.98 -4.92 13.21
N ALA A 26 4.67 -4.72 13.14
CA ALA A 26 3.69 -5.58 13.79
C ALA A 26 3.45 -6.92 13.05
N ALA A 27 3.76 -7.00 11.75
CA ALA A 27 3.44 -8.15 10.91
C ALA A 27 4.05 -9.50 11.37
N PRO A 28 5.33 -9.59 11.77
CA PRO A 28 5.90 -10.86 12.23
C PRO A 28 5.47 -11.25 13.65
N VAL A 29 5.06 -10.28 14.47
CA VAL A 29 4.74 -10.48 15.90
C VAL A 29 3.24 -10.73 16.11
N ILE A 30 2.38 -10.27 15.19
CA ILE A 30 0.93 -10.41 15.34
C ILE A 30 0.48 -11.88 15.37
N THR A 31 1.20 -12.79 14.71
CA THR A 31 0.91 -14.22 14.77
C THR A 31 1.02 -14.74 16.19
N ASP A 32 2.08 -14.35 16.91
CA ASP A 32 2.35 -14.84 18.26
C ASP A 32 1.32 -14.28 19.25
N VAL A 33 0.93 -13.01 19.11
CA VAL A 33 -0.18 -12.38 19.87
C VAL A 33 -1.53 -13.07 19.58
N THR A 34 -1.80 -13.36 18.32
CA THR A 34 -3.05 -13.99 17.89
C THR A 34 -3.18 -15.41 18.46
N MET A 35 -2.11 -16.19 18.40
CA MET A 35 -2.06 -17.55 18.96
C MET A 35 -2.25 -17.51 20.48
N ALA A 36 -1.53 -16.63 21.18
CA ALA A 36 -1.67 -16.49 22.64
C ALA A 36 -3.09 -16.09 23.08
N ALA A 37 -3.78 -15.25 22.31
CA ALA A 37 -5.13 -14.79 22.65
C ALA A 37 -6.25 -15.80 22.33
N LEU A 38 -6.12 -16.53 21.21
CA LEU A 38 -7.17 -17.41 20.71
C LEU A 38 -7.00 -18.88 21.12
N CYS A 39 -5.77 -19.38 21.06
CA CYS A 39 -5.44 -20.80 21.25
C CYS A 39 -4.18 -20.94 22.15
N PRO A 40 -4.27 -20.57 23.44
CA PRO A 40 -3.12 -20.58 24.34
C PRO A 40 -2.56 -22.00 24.49
N GLY A 41 -1.25 -22.15 24.32
CA GLY A 41 -0.55 -23.44 24.45
C GLY A 41 -0.70 -24.39 23.27
N GLN A 42 -1.29 -23.95 22.16
CA GLN A 42 -1.39 -24.73 20.93
C GLN A 42 -0.47 -24.18 19.84
N ASP A 43 0.11 -25.09 19.04
CA ASP A 43 0.97 -24.73 17.91
C ASP A 43 0.17 -24.40 16.63
N GLN A 44 -1.11 -24.77 16.59
CA GLN A 44 -2.00 -24.54 15.45
C GLN A 44 -3.36 -24.02 15.90
N CYS A 45 -3.88 -23.00 15.21
CA CYS A 45 -5.17 -22.38 15.51
C CYS A 45 -5.87 -22.02 14.20
N SER A 46 -6.83 -22.85 13.78
CA SER A 46 -7.61 -22.59 12.56
C SER A 46 -8.33 -21.24 12.62
N LEU A 47 -8.80 -20.84 13.80
CA LEU A 47 -9.45 -19.56 14.03
C LEU A 47 -8.54 -18.36 13.73
N ALA A 48 -7.24 -18.44 14.03
CA ALA A 48 -6.26 -17.39 13.72
C ALA A 48 -6.09 -17.20 12.21
N ILE A 49 -6.11 -18.30 11.45
CA ILE A 49 -6.03 -18.29 9.99
C ILE A 49 -7.29 -17.66 9.40
N TYR A 50 -8.48 -18.06 9.86
CA TYR A 50 -9.75 -17.50 9.39
C TYR A 50 -9.87 -16.00 9.69
N LEU A 51 -9.45 -15.55 10.87
CA LEU A 51 -9.44 -14.13 11.21
C LEU A 51 -8.45 -13.37 10.32
N THR A 52 -7.23 -13.85 10.13
CA THR A 52 -6.27 -13.19 9.23
C THR A 52 -6.83 -13.07 7.80
N GLY A 53 -7.48 -14.12 7.29
CA GLY A 53 -8.16 -14.11 5.99
C GLY A 53 -9.33 -13.12 5.93
N LEU A 54 -10.18 -13.09 6.96
CA LEU A 54 -11.30 -12.13 7.06
C LEU A 54 -10.79 -10.69 7.09
N GLN A 55 -9.73 -10.41 7.86
CA GLN A 55 -9.11 -9.08 7.91
C GLN A 55 -8.61 -8.64 6.52
N GLN A 56 -7.93 -9.52 5.79
CA GLN A 56 -7.44 -9.24 4.44
C GLN A 56 -8.60 -9.00 3.46
N ALA A 57 -9.65 -9.84 3.51
CA ALA A 57 -10.83 -9.69 2.66
C ALA A 57 -11.57 -8.36 2.92
N VAL A 58 -11.79 -8.01 4.19
CA VAL A 58 -12.43 -6.74 4.56
C VAL A 58 -11.56 -5.55 4.18
N THR A 59 -10.24 -5.63 4.37
CA THR A 59 -9.28 -4.59 3.95
C THR A 59 -9.34 -4.37 2.45
N ALA A 60 -9.32 -5.44 1.65
CA ALA A 60 -9.35 -5.35 0.21
C ALA A 60 -10.71 -4.86 -0.32
N LEU A 61 -11.83 -5.27 0.29
CA LEU A 61 -13.16 -4.74 -0.03
C LEU A 61 -13.28 -3.25 0.33
N GLY A 62 -12.73 -2.84 1.48
CA GLY A 62 -12.63 -1.44 1.88
C GLY A 62 -11.80 -0.64 0.88
N ALA A 63 -10.62 -1.14 0.50
CA ALA A 63 -9.75 -0.47 -0.44
C ALA A 63 -10.38 -0.33 -1.83
N LEU A 64 -11.15 -1.31 -2.29
CA LEU A 64 -11.91 -1.26 -3.55
C LEU A 64 -12.85 -0.05 -3.61
N VAL A 65 -13.57 0.23 -2.52
CA VAL A 65 -14.58 1.30 -2.49
C VAL A 65 -13.98 2.64 -2.04
N VAL A 66 -13.14 2.62 -1.01
CA VAL A 66 -12.64 3.83 -0.35
C VAL A 66 -11.54 4.51 -1.16
N THR A 67 -10.60 3.77 -1.75
CA THR A 67 -9.44 4.39 -2.41
C THR A 67 -9.77 5.26 -3.62
N PRO A 68 -10.74 4.92 -4.48
CA PRO A 68 -11.11 5.79 -5.60
C PRO A 68 -11.87 7.04 -5.14
N VAL A 69 -12.72 6.88 -4.12
CA VAL A 69 -13.47 8.00 -3.50
C VAL A 69 -12.51 8.98 -2.85
N VAL A 70 -11.63 8.49 -1.98
CA VAL A 70 -10.61 9.30 -1.29
C VAL A 70 -9.62 9.90 -2.29
N GLY A 71 -9.28 9.16 -3.34
CA GLY A 71 -8.55 9.65 -4.51
C GLY A 71 -9.20 10.92 -5.05
N ASN A 72 -10.42 10.84 -5.58
CA ASN A 72 -11.14 12.01 -6.13
C ASN A 72 -11.33 13.14 -5.11
N LEU A 73 -11.53 12.84 -3.83
CA LEU A 73 -11.60 13.87 -2.79
C LEU A 73 -10.26 14.61 -2.66
N SER A 74 -9.14 13.90 -2.68
CA SER A 74 -7.81 14.51 -2.59
C SER A 74 -7.42 15.35 -3.80
N ASP A 75 -7.98 15.06 -4.99
CA ASP A 75 -7.82 15.91 -6.17
C ASP A 75 -8.45 17.31 -5.98
N ARG A 76 -9.40 17.42 -5.04
CA ARG A 76 -10.13 18.66 -4.77
C ARG A 76 -9.68 19.35 -3.48
N TYR A 77 -9.57 18.58 -2.40
CA TYR A 77 -9.29 19.08 -1.06
C TYR A 77 -7.79 19.16 -0.76
N GLY A 78 -6.94 18.64 -1.64
CA GLY A 78 -5.49 18.57 -1.44
C GLY A 78 -5.03 17.19 -0.99
N ARG A 79 -3.80 16.84 -1.39
CA ARG A 79 -3.18 15.54 -1.11
C ARG A 79 -2.76 15.42 0.35
N LYS A 80 -2.21 16.48 0.94
CA LYS A 80 -1.67 16.44 2.32
C LYS A 80 -2.80 16.31 3.34
N ALA A 81 -3.87 17.09 3.19
CA ALA A 81 -5.04 16.99 4.06
C ALA A 81 -5.59 15.55 4.13
N LEU A 82 -5.69 14.87 2.98
CA LEU A 82 -6.23 13.52 2.89
C LEU A 82 -5.21 12.44 3.29
N LEU A 83 -3.89 12.70 3.15
CA LEU A 83 -2.83 11.85 3.70
C LEU A 83 -2.75 11.86 5.24
N ALA A 84 -3.35 12.86 5.91
CA ALA A 84 -3.43 12.88 7.39
C ALA A 84 -4.29 11.76 7.95
N LEU A 85 -5.29 11.33 7.18
CA LEU A 85 -6.22 10.28 7.56
C LEU A 85 -5.51 8.92 7.75
N PRO A 86 -4.82 8.33 6.74
CA PRO A 86 -4.10 7.07 6.94
C PRO A 86 -3.00 7.19 7.99
N ALA A 87 -2.30 8.34 8.06
CA ALA A 87 -1.22 8.56 9.01
C ALA A 87 -1.69 8.53 10.48
N THR A 88 -2.84 9.14 10.79
CA THR A 88 -3.36 9.20 12.17
C THR A 88 -4.14 7.95 12.55
N VAL A 89 -4.99 7.46 11.66
CA VAL A 89 -5.89 6.32 11.93
C VAL A 89 -5.09 5.03 12.15
N SER A 90 -3.93 4.86 11.48
CA SER A 90 -3.08 3.68 11.66
C SER A 90 -2.41 3.57 13.05
N ILE A 91 -2.39 4.66 13.84
CA ILE A 91 -1.82 4.66 15.20
C ILE A 91 -2.69 3.86 16.16
N VAL A 92 -4.02 3.96 16.00
CA VAL A 92 -5.01 3.38 16.93
C VAL A 92 -4.80 1.88 17.18
N PRO A 93 -4.77 1.00 16.15
CA PRO A 93 -4.55 -0.42 16.39
C PRO A 93 -3.20 -0.67 17.07
N LEU A 94 -2.12 -0.04 16.63
CA LEU A 94 -0.79 -0.23 17.23
C LEU A 94 -0.77 0.17 18.72
N ALA A 95 -1.40 1.30 19.06
CA ALA A 95 -1.48 1.81 20.41
C ALA A 95 -2.26 0.88 21.35
N ILE A 96 -3.33 0.23 20.86
CA ILE A 96 -4.13 -0.73 21.66
C ILE A 96 -3.24 -1.86 22.16
N LEU A 97 -2.44 -2.48 21.28
CA LEU A 97 -1.54 -3.58 21.65
C LEU A 97 -0.24 -3.11 22.32
N ALA A 98 0.14 -1.84 22.17
CA ALA A 98 1.22 -1.24 22.93
C ALA A 98 0.83 -1.03 24.41
N PHE A 99 -0.44 -0.76 24.68
CA PHE A 99 -0.96 -0.54 26.03
C PHE A 99 -1.14 -1.86 26.80
N ASN A 100 -1.84 -2.83 26.22
CA ASN A 100 -2.10 -4.11 26.87
C ASN A 100 -2.35 -5.21 25.83
N GLN A 101 -1.88 -6.42 26.11
CA GLN A 101 -1.94 -7.58 25.22
C GLN A 101 -2.89 -8.68 25.74
N ALA A 102 -3.70 -8.37 26.75
CA ALA A 102 -4.76 -9.26 27.21
C ALA A 102 -5.81 -9.50 26.10
N LYS A 103 -6.53 -10.63 26.21
CA LYS A 103 -7.48 -11.10 25.21
C LYS A 103 -8.53 -10.05 24.80
N ALA A 104 -9.01 -9.21 25.73
CA ALA A 104 -9.94 -8.12 25.42
C ALA A 104 -9.33 -7.07 24.48
N TYR A 105 -8.07 -6.68 24.70
CA TYR A 105 -7.35 -5.72 23.86
C TYR A 105 -7.00 -6.32 22.50
N PHE A 106 -6.76 -7.63 22.43
CA PHE A 106 -6.61 -8.32 21.15
C PHE A 106 -7.86 -8.19 20.25
N TYR A 107 -9.07 -8.42 20.80
CA TYR A 107 -10.30 -8.23 20.01
C TYR A 107 -10.53 -6.76 19.64
N ALA A 108 -10.25 -5.83 20.56
CA ALA A 108 -10.33 -4.40 20.28
C ALA A 108 -9.35 -3.99 19.15
N TYR A 109 -8.11 -4.51 19.21
CA TYR A 109 -7.10 -4.34 18.16
C TYR A 109 -7.62 -4.86 16.83
N TYR A 110 -8.18 -6.08 16.81
CA TYR A 110 -8.60 -6.72 15.57
C TYR A 110 -9.72 -5.95 14.87
N VAL A 111 -10.75 -5.50 15.64
CA VAL A 111 -11.82 -4.65 15.11
C VAL A 111 -11.28 -3.31 14.64
N ALA A 112 -10.44 -2.65 15.44
CA ALA A 112 -9.81 -1.39 15.05
C ALA A 112 -8.95 -1.58 13.80
N LYS A 113 -8.13 -2.62 13.73
CA LYS A 113 -7.24 -2.92 12.60
C LYS A 113 -8.04 -3.13 11.32
N MET A 114 -9.13 -3.88 11.36
CA MET A 114 -10.02 -4.04 10.19
C MET A 114 -10.57 -2.69 9.71
N LEU A 115 -11.21 -1.92 10.60
CA LEU A 115 -11.82 -0.63 10.24
C LEU A 115 -10.80 0.37 9.72
N THR A 116 -9.64 0.44 10.38
CA THR A 116 -8.55 1.34 10.00
C THR A 116 -7.87 0.92 8.71
N SER A 117 -7.65 -0.38 8.46
CA SER A 117 -7.05 -0.88 7.21
C SER A 117 -7.97 -0.66 5.99
N MET A 118 -9.29 -0.75 6.14
CA MET A 118 -10.25 -0.42 5.05
C MET A 118 -10.01 0.98 4.48
N VAL A 119 -9.62 1.91 5.34
CA VAL A 119 -9.45 3.33 4.99
C VAL A 119 -7.99 3.67 4.70
N SER A 120 -7.04 3.12 5.45
CA SER A 120 -5.66 3.60 5.47
C SER A 120 -4.78 3.02 4.37
N GLU A 121 -4.79 1.70 4.21
CA GLU A 121 -3.71 0.97 3.53
C GLU A 121 -3.62 1.33 2.04
N GLY A 122 -4.75 1.22 1.33
CA GLY A 122 -4.82 1.61 -0.07
C GLY A 122 -4.76 3.14 -0.29
N THR A 123 -5.29 3.92 0.66
CA THR A 123 -5.29 5.39 0.58
C THR A 123 -3.88 5.94 0.65
N MET A 124 -3.05 5.42 1.56
CA MET A 124 -1.65 5.83 1.70
C MET A 124 -0.90 5.70 0.37
N MET A 125 -1.00 4.53 -0.27
CA MET A 125 -0.33 4.27 -1.54
C MET A 125 -0.87 5.16 -2.67
N CYS A 126 -2.20 5.20 -2.82
CA CYS A 126 -2.87 6.00 -3.84
C CYS A 126 -2.47 7.49 -3.78
N LEU A 127 -2.63 8.11 -2.61
CA LEU A 127 -2.42 9.55 -2.44
C LEU A 127 -0.96 9.95 -2.53
N SER A 128 -0.06 9.12 -2.01
CA SER A 128 1.38 9.37 -2.11
C SER A 128 1.86 9.31 -3.55
N LEU A 129 1.40 8.31 -4.33
CA LEU A 129 1.75 8.22 -5.75
C LEU A 129 1.14 9.36 -6.57
N ALA A 130 -0.07 9.81 -6.25
CA ALA A 130 -0.65 11.01 -6.84
C ALA A 130 0.18 12.26 -6.48
N TYR A 131 0.65 12.39 -5.23
CA TYR A 131 1.55 13.46 -4.83
C TYR A 131 2.86 13.45 -5.62
N VAL A 132 3.47 12.27 -5.81
CA VAL A 132 4.66 12.12 -6.66
C VAL A 132 4.36 12.57 -8.09
N ALA A 133 3.21 12.21 -8.65
CA ALA A 133 2.80 12.61 -10.00
C ALA A 133 2.62 14.13 -10.14
N ASP A 134 2.11 14.78 -9.09
CA ASP A 134 1.89 16.23 -9.04
C ASP A 134 3.21 17.02 -9.00
N LYS A 135 4.29 16.44 -8.46
CA LYS A 135 5.60 17.10 -8.29
C LYS A 135 6.65 16.70 -9.32
N VAL A 136 6.47 15.57 -10.00
CA VAL A 136 7.46 15.02 -10.94
C VAL A 136 6.98 15.18 -12.40
N PRO A 137 7.81 15.75 -13.28
CA PRO A 137 7.53 15.82 -14.72
C PRO A 137 7.29 14.43 -15.32
N GLU A 138 6.41 14.34 -16.31
CA GLU A 138 6.00 13.06 -16.91
C GLU A 138 7.17 12.17 -17.33
N ALA A 139 8.23 12.73 -17.90
CA ALA A 139 9.42 11.96 -18.31
C ALA A 139 10.09 11.20 -17.15
N GLY A 140 10.03 11.71 -15.92
CA GLY A 140 10.66 11.13 -14.74
C GLY A 140 9.75 10.31 -13.82
N ARG A 141 8.43 10.27 -14.09
CA ARG A 141 7.44 9.65 -13.18
C ARG A 141 7.71 8.17 -12.91
N GLY A 142 8.15 7.40 -13.91
CA GLY A 142 8.44 5.98 -13.73
C GLY A 142 9.54 5.73 -12.71
N ALA A 143 10.65 6.44 -12.84
CA ALA A 143 11.75 6.37 -11.88
C ALA A 143 11.29 6.79 -10.47
N ALA A 144 10.54 7.90 -10.36
CA ALA A 144 10.07 8.40 -9.08
C ALA A 144 9.06 7.46 -8.39
N PHE A 145 8.15 6.83 -9.14
CA PHE A 145 7.24 5.82 -8.61
C PHE A 145 7.98 4.58 -8.15
N GLY A 146 9.04 4.19 -8.87
CA GLY A 146 10.00 3.18 -8.45
C GLY A 146 10.62 3.53 -7.10
N VAL A 147 11.26 4.69 -6.99
CA VAL A 147 11.90 5.13 -5.74
C VAL A 147 10.91 5.16 -4.58
N PHE A 148 9.71 5.70 -4.79
CA PHE A 148 8.66 5.71 -3.76
C PHE A 148 8.31 4.30 -3.29
N SER A 149 8.01 3.37 -4.21
CA SER A 149 7.72 1.98 -3.85
C SER A 149 8.91 1.31 -3.15
N GLY A 150 10.14 1.58 -3.61
CA GLY A 150 11.36 1.04 -3.02
C GLY A 150 11.61 1.53 -1.61
N VAL A 151 11.26 2.78 -1.29
CA VAL A 151 11.30 3.31 0.07
C VAL A 151 10.27 2.62 0.97
N CYS A 152 9.06 2.36 0.47
CA CYS A 152 8.06 1.59 1.21
C CYS A 152 8.54 0.16 1.51
N THR A 153 9.14 -0.52 0.51
CA THR A 153 9.71 -1.86 0.70
C THR A 153 10.91 -1.85 1.64
N ALA A 154 11.75 -0.81 1.58
CA ALA A 154 12.84 -0.64 2.54
C ALA A 154 12.32 -0.45 3.97
N GLY A 155 11.20 0.29 4.13
CA GLY A 155 10.50 0.42 5.41
C GLY A 155 9.95 -0.91 5.93
N PHE A 156 9.39 -1.75 5.04
CA PHE A 156 9.00 -3.13 5.36
C PHE A 156 10.19 -3.95 5.88
N VAL A 157 11.33 -3.93 5.17
CA VAL A 157 12.55 -4.65 5.59
C VAL A 157 13.06 -4.13 6.94
N ALA A 158 13.14 -2.81 7.10
CA ALA A 158 13.61 -2.19 8.34
C ALA A 158 12.69 -2.52 9.53
N GLY A 159 11.37 -2.43 9.35
CA GLY A 159 10.39 -2.78 10.39
C GLY A 159 10.45 -4.26 10.77
N THR A 160 10.51 -5.16 9.78
CA THR A 160 10.60 -6.60 10.06
C THR A 160 11.90 -7.00 10.75
N ILE A 161 13.04 -6.40 10.38
CA ILE A 161 14.32 -6.63 11.06
C ILE A 161 14.28 -6.08 12.49
N ALA A 162 13.78 -4.86 12.69
CA ALA A 162 13.67 -4.25 14.02
C ALA A 162 12.83 -5.11 14.99
N ALA A 163 11.71 -5.66 14.53
CA ALA A 163 10.86 -6.55 15.32
C ALA A 163 11.58 -7.80 15.84
N ARG A 164 12.63 -8.30 15.16
CA ARG A 164 13.38 -9.50 15.59
C ARG A 164 14.18 -9.29 16.87
N PHE A 165 14.58 -8.04 17.14
CA PHE A 165 15.42 -7.70 18.29
C PHE A 165 14.61 -7.13 19.47
N LEU A 166 13.29 -7.01 19.33
CA LEU A 166 12.41 -6.43 20.32
C LEU A 166 11.51 -7.50 20.94
N SER A 167 11.16 -7.31 22.20
CA SER A 167 10.08 -8.10 22.82
C SER A 167 8.74 -7.80 22.14
N VAL A 168 7.75 -8.68 22.32
CA VAL A 168 6.40 -8.48 21.75
C VAL A 168 5.79 -7.16 22.21
N SER A 169 5.89 -6.82 23.50
CA SER A 169 5.39 -5.54 24.04
C SER A 169 6.16 -4.34 23.48
N SER A 170 7.50 -4.39 23.52
CA SER A 170 8.34 -3.30 22.99
C SER A 170 8.15 -3.08 21.49
N THR A 171 7.82 -4.14 20.73
CA THR A 171 7.53 -4.04 19.29
C THR A 171 6.33 -3.13 19.05
N PHE A 172 5.20 -3.33 19.73
CA PHE A 172 4.04 -2.47 19.52
C PHE A 172 4.27 -1.04 20.00
N GLN A 173 5.04 -0.85 21.08
CA GLN A 173 5.43 0.48 21.57
C GLN A 173 6.25 1.24 20.52
N VAL A 174 7.32 0.62 20.00
CA VAL A 174 8.17 1.25 18.98
C VAL A 174 7.40 1.43 17.66
N ALA A 175 6.49 0.51 17.29
CA ALA A 175 5.66 0.65 16.09
C ALA A 175 4.71 1.85 16.22
N THR A 176 4.12 2.02 17.41
CA THR A 176 3.24 3.16 17.73
C THR A 176 4.02 4.46 17.67
N LEU A 177 5.22 4.50 18.25
CA LEU A 177 6.10 5.67 18.20
C LEU A 177 6.49 6.02 16.75
N ALA A 178 6.82 5.03 15.92
CA ALA A 178 7.12 5.23 14.51
C ALA A 178 5.90 5.78 13.74
N ALA A 179 4.70 5.26 14.00
CA ALA A 179 3.46 5.75 13.39
C ALA A 179 3.11 7.19 13.82
N VAL A 180 3.28 7.52 15.12
CA VAL A 180 3.12 8.88 15.64
C VAL A 180 4.15 9.81 14.99
N ALA A 181 5.42 9.39 14.92
CA ALA A 181 6.47 10.16 14.26
C ALA A 181 6.16 10.39 12.78
N ALA A 182 5.65 9.38 12.06
CA ALA A 182 5.20 9.53 10.67
C ALA A 182 4.07 10.57 10.55
N ALA A 183 3.06 10.52 11.41
CA ALA A 183 1.94 11.47 11.40
C ALA A 183 2.37 12.91 11.72
N VAL A 184 3.23 13.08 12.73
CA VAL A 184 3.81 14.38 13.10
C VAL A 184 4.68 14.92 11.96
N TYR A 185 5.56 14.08 11.39
CA TYR A 185 6.43 14.45 10.30
C TYR A 185 5.64 14.86 9.05
N MET A 186 4.59 14.11 8.70
CA MET A 186 3.70 14.44 7.58
C MET A 186 3.07 15.82 7.78
N ARG A 187 2.50 16.06 8.97
CA ARG A 187 1.86 17.34 9.28
C ARG A 187 2.85 18.51 9.24
N ALA A 188 4.06 18.31 9.75
CA ALA A 188 5.08 19.35 9.86
C ALA A 188 5.79 19.67 8.53
N PHE A 189 6.21 18.64 7.77
CA PHE A 189 7.16 18.82 6.67
C PHE A 189 6.58 18.58 5.27
N VAL A 190 5.57 17.72 5.11
CA VAL A 190 4.92 17.52 3.80
C VAL A 190 4.10 18.77 3.48
N ARG A 191 4.29 19.34 2.30
CA ARG A 191 3.58 20.57 1.87
C ARG A 191 2.35 20.23 1.04
N GLU A 192 1.32 21.06 1.14
CA GLU A 192 0.08 20.87 0.37
C GLU A 192 0.31 21.06 -1.14
N THR A 193 -0.43 20.34 -1.97
CA THR A 193 -0.42 20.54 -3.43
C THR A 193 -1.34 21.70 -3.83
N VAL A 194 -1.20 22.17 -5.07
CA VAL A 194 -1.85 23.40 -5.58
C VAL A 194 -3.37 23.43 -5.34
N GLY A 195 -4.06 22.28 -5.40
CA GLY A 195 -5.50 22.19 -5.13
C GLY A 195 -5.91 22.47 -3.67
N GLY A 196 -5.10 22.05 -2.70
CA GLY A 196 -5.34 22.41 -1.29
C GLY A 196 -4.85 23.82 -0.94
N ALA A 197 -3.85 24.33 -1.66
CA ALA A 197 -3.35 25.70 -1.47
C ALA A 197 -4.38 26.77 -1.85
N SER A 198 -5.24 26.52 -2.84
CA SER A 198 -6.39 27.39 -3.15
C SER A 198 -7.42 27.42 -2.03
N LEU A 199 -7.72 26.28 -1.41
CA LEU A 199 -8.66 26.21 -0.29
C LEU A 199 -8.13 26.86 0.99
N LEU A 200 -6.84 26.68 1.28
CA LEU A 200 -6.20 27.38 2.41
C LEU A 200 -6.19 28.90 2.20
N ARG A 201 -5.98 29.36 0.95
CA ARG A 201 -6.13 30.79 0.61
C ARG A 201 -7.56 31.29 0.80
N ASP A 202 -8.56 30.50 0.43
CA ASP A 202 -9.97 30.86 0.61
C ASP A 202 -10.40 30.83 2.09
N GLU A 203 -9.91 29.87 2.89
CA GLU A 203 -10.11 29.85 4.35
C GLU A 203 -9.43 31.04 5.03
N GLU A 204 -8.21 31.37 4.64
CA GLU A 204 -7.46 32.47 5.23
C GLU A 204 -8.01 33.84 4.80
N ALA A 205 -8.51 33.95 3.56
CA ALA A 205 -9.28 35.11 3.10
C ALA A 205 -10.62 35.23 3.87
N SER A 206 -11.34 34.13 4.09
CA SER A 206 -12.58 34.12 4.87
C SER A 206 -12.34 34.47 6.35
N ARG A 207 -11.25 33.99 6.96
CA ARG A 207 -10.85 34.37 8.32
C ARG A 207 -10.47 35.86 8.42
N ARG A 208 -9.81 36.43 7.40
CA ARG A 208 -9.52 37.87 7.36
C ARG A 208 -10.78 38.71 7.21
N LEU A 209 -11.77 38.24 6.45
CA LEU A 209 -13.09 38.88 6.33
C LEU A 209 -13.86 38.86 7.67
N LEU A 210 -13.73 37.79 8.47
CA LEU A 210 -14.37 37.66 9.79
C LEU A 210 -13.69 38.50 10.89
N CYS A 211 -12.44 38.93 10.71
CA CYS A 211 -11.71 39.76 11.67
C CYS A 211 -11.75 41.27 11.35
N ALA A 212 -12.43 41.69 10.28
CA ALA A 212 -12.63 43.11 9.97
C ALA A 212 -13.82 43.67 10.78
N PRO A 213 -13.72 44.88 11.37
CA PRO A 213 -14.87 45.50 12.03
C PRO A 213 -15.95 45.78 10.98
N SER A 214 -17.12 45.17 11.16
CA SER A 214 -18.23 45.17 10.21
C SER A 214 -18.90 46.54 10.08
N SER A 215 -19.00 47.06 8.86
CA SER A 215 -20.06 47.99 8.46
C SER A 215 -20.75 47.48 7.20
N SER A 216 -22.08 47.44 7.27
CA SER A 216 -23.07 47.05 6.25
C SER A 216 -23.25 45.54 6.01
N ALA A 217 -24.50 45.14 6.21
CA ALA A 217 -25.05 43.82 6.04
C ALA A 217 -25.20 43.49 4.55
N ASP A 218 -24.55 42.40 4.14
CA ASP A 218 -25.02 41.50 3.09
C ASP A 218 -24.44 40.12 3.43
N GLU A 219 -25.28 39.24 3.99
CA GLU A 219 -24.88 37.89 4.41
C GLU A 219 -24.58 37.01 3.17
N ALA A 220 -23.37 37.15 2.63
CA ALA A 220 -22.76 36.11 1.81
C ALA A 220 -21.97 35.18 2.72
N SER A 221 -22.63 34.15 3.28
CA SER A 221 -21.95 33.09 4.04
C SER A 221 -20.77 32.53 3.24
N PRO A 222 -19.60 32.25 3.84
CA PRO A 222 -18.52 31.57 3.14
C PRO A 222 -18.99 30.16 2.79
N ARG A 223 -19.48 29.99 1.56
CA ARG A 223 -19.94 28.69 1.06
C ARG A 223 -18.69 27.85 0.85
N LEU A 224 -18.42 26.93 1.78
CA LEU A 224 -17.62 25.73 1.50
C LEU A 224 -18.05 25.24 0.10
N PRO A 225 -17.10 24.94 -0.81
CA PRO A 225 -17.46 24.45 -2.13
C PRO A 225 -18.44 23.28 -1.94
N PRO A 226 -19.60 23.30 -2.62
CA PRO A 226 -20.64 22.30 -2.38
C PRO A 226 -20.01 20.92 -2.51
N LEU A 227 -20.25 20.06 -1.52
CA LEU A 227 -19.74 18.69 -1.47
C LEU A 227 -20.32 17.95 -2.69
N ARG A 228 -19.62 18.05 -3.83
CA ARG A 228 -20.03 17.40 -5.08
C ARG A 228 -20.03 15.91 -4.77
N LYS A 229 -21.09 15.21 -5.17
CA LYS A 229 -21.27 13.77 -4.95
C LYS A 229 -19.95 13.04 -5.21
N ALA A 230 -19.56 12.19 -4.27
CA ALA A 230 -18.49 11.24 -4.48
C ALA A 230 -18.77 10.49 -5.80
N PRO A 231 -17.74 10.25 -6.63
CA PRO A 231 -17.92 9.57 -7.89
C PRO A 231 -18.58 8.23 -7.60
N SER A 232 -19.67 7.98 -8.30
CA SER A 232 -20.40 6.73 -8.19
C SER A 232 -19.56 5.61 -8.83
N LEU A 233 -19.72 4.36 -8.35
CA LEU A 233 -19.06 3.19 -8.93
C LEU A 233 -19.19 3.10 -10.48
N PRO A 234 -20.33 3.47 -11.10
CA PRO A 234 -20.47 3.54 -12.56
C PRO A 234 -19.58 4.59 -13.23
N GLU A 235 -19.37 5.76 -12.62
CA GLU A 235 -18.49 6.81 -13.16
C GLU A 235 -17.02 6.37 -13.14
N MET A 236 -16.63 5.64 -12.09
CA MET A 236 -15.30 5.02 -12.01
C MET A 236 -15.11 3.93 -13.07
N ALA A 237 -16.13 3.09 -13.28
CA ALA A 237 -16.12 2.08 -14.33
C ALA A 237 -16.08 2.72 -15.74
N ALA A 238 -16.81 3.82 -15.94
CA ALA A 238 -16.79 4.59 -17.17
C ALA A 238 -15.40 5.19 -17.43
N LEU A 239 -14.72 5.70 -16.39
CA LEU A 239 -13.34 6.19 -16.52
C LEU A 239 -12.37 5.09 -16.95
N LEU A 240 -12.46 3.90 -16.34
CA LEU A 240 -11.58 2.77 -16.67
C LEU A 240 -11.81 2.23 -18.08
N THR A 241 -13.02 2.40 -18.62
CA THR A 241 -13.41 1.97 -19.96
C THR A 241 -13.31 3.08 -21.01
N SER A 242 -13.05 4.32 -20.59
CA SER A 242 -13.01 5.51 -21.45
C SER A 242 -11.92 5.47 -22.52
N SER A 243 -10.76 4.87 -22.21
CA SER A 243 -9.64 4.78 -23.13
C SER A 243 -9.08 3.36 -23.22
N SER A 244 -8.55 3.03 -24.40
CA SER A 244 -7.87 1.74 -24.62
C SER A 244 -6.67 1.56 -23.69
N THR A 245 -6.02 2.65 -23.27
CA THR A 245 -4.89 2.58 -22.33
C THR A 245 -5.35 2.25 -20.92
N PHE A 246 -6.42 2.89 -20.42
CA PHE A 246 -6.98 2.58 -19.10
C PHE A 246 -7.53 1.16 -19.06
N LYS A 247 -8.24 0.73 -20.10
CA LYS A 247 -8.76 -0.63 -20.21
C LYS A 247 -7.64 -1.66 -20.17
N ARG A 248 -6.56 -1.45 -20.95
CA ARG A 248 -5.38 -2.34 -20.92
C ARG A 248 -4.70 -2.34 -19.55
N ALA A 249 -4.49 -1.18 -18.95
CA ALA A 249 -3.88 -1.07 -17.64
C ALA A 249 -4.72 -1.75 -16.55
N ALA A 250 -6.04 -1.61 -16.58
CA ALA A 250 -6.96 -2.28 -15.67
C ALA A 250 -6.86 -3.81 -15.78
N VAL A 251 -6.89 -4.34 -17.01
CA VAL A 251 -6.75 -5.78 -17.27
C VAL A 251 -5.41 -6.30 -16.76
N VAL A 252 -4.30 -5.64 -17.11
CA VAL A 252 -2.96 -6.03 -16.66
C VAL A 252 -2.86 -5.97 -15.13
N THR A 253 -3.37 -4.89 -14.52
CA THR A 253 -3.37 -4.73 -13.06
C THR A 253 -4.15 -5.85 -12.37
N PHE A 254 -5.32 -6.18 -12.89
CA PHE A 254 -6.18 -7.22 -12.32
C PHE A 254 -5.52 -8.59 -12.38
N PHE A 255 -5.09 -9.04 -13.56
CA PHE A 255 -4.49 -10.37 -13.71
C PHE A 255 -3.14 -10.48 -13.01
N HIS A 256 -2.32 -9.43 -13.04
CA HIS A 256 -1.06 -9.41 -12.28
C HIS A 256 -1.33 -9.52 -10.78
N ALA A 257 -2.23 -8.70 -10.23
CA ALA A 257 -2.56 -8.76 -8.81
C ALA A 257 -3.22 -10.10 -8.41
N LEU A 258 -4.04 -10.67 -9.29
CA LEU A 258 -4.67 -11.98 -9.08
C LEU A 258 -3.62 -13.08 -8.96
N GLY A 259 -2.66 -13.12 -9.89
CA GLY A 259 -1.57 -14.10 -9.90
C GLY A 259 -0.60 -13.92 -8.75
N GLU A 260 -0.16 -12.68 -8.48
CA GLU A 260 0.80 -12.37 -7.41
C GLU A 260 0.23 -12.69 -6.03
N THR A 261 -1.00 -12.25 -5.74
CA THR A 261 -1.65 -12.54 -4.46
C THR A 261 -1.91 -14.04 -4.29
N GLY A 262 -2.19 -14.73 -5.40
CA GLY A 262 -2.47 -16.16 -5.41
C GLY A 262 -1.22 -16.97 -5.10
N LEU A 263 -0.11 -16.60 -5.77
CA LEU A 263 1.21 -17.13 -5.50
C LEU A 263 1.58 -16.89 -4.04
N GLN A 264 1.46 -15.67 -3.53
CA GLN A 264 1.83 -15.34 -2.14
C GLN A 264 1.00 -16.13 -1.11
N THR A 265 -0.31 -16.32 -1.38
CA THR A 265 -1.20 -17.08 -0.50
C THR A 265 -0.85 -18.57 -0.49
N ALA A 266 -0.58 -19.15 -1.65
CA ALA A 266 -0.25 -20.58 -1.79
C ALA A 266 1.19 -20.91 -1.36
N LEU A 267 2.12 -19.96 -1.51
CA LEU A 267 3.56 -20.20 -1.39
C LEU A 267 3.94 -20.76 -0.01
N LEU A 268 3.42 -20.21 1.08
CA LEU A 268 3.75 -20.68 2.42
C LEU A 268 3.36 -22.16 2.62
N TYR A 269 2.16 -22.53 2.18
CA TYR A 269 1.66 -23.90 2.31
C TYR A 269 2.45 -24.87 1.42
N PHE A 270 2.71 -24.47 0.18
CA PHE A 270 3.55 -25.23 -0.75
C PHE A 270 4.94 -25.50 -0.17
N LEU A 271 5.63 -24.46 0.32
CA LEU A 271 6.98 -24.60 0.88
C LEU A 271 7.00 -25.45 2.15
N LYS A 272 5.94 -25.40 2.95
CA LYS A 272 5.81 -26.23 4.15
C LYS A 272 5.57 -27.70 3.80
N ALA A 273 4.71 -27.98 2.82
CA ALA A 273 4.36 -29.33 2.40
C ALA A 273 5.53 -30.03 1.68
N GLN A 274 6.13 -29.36 0.69
CA GLN A 274 7.13 -29.96 -0.20
C GLN A 274 8.55 -29.97 0.40
N PHE A 275 8.93 -28.94 1.15
CA PHE A 275 10.31 -28.76 1.63
C PHE A 275 10.44 -28.70 3.15
N HIS A 276 9.35 -28.91 3.88
CA HIS A 276 9.32 -28.79 5.34
C HIS A 276 9.88 -27.48 5.88
N TYR A 277 9.69 -26.38 5.14
CA TYR A 277 10.25 -25.07 5.53
C TYR A 277 9.89 -24.72 6.98
N THR A 278 10.90 -24.29 7.73
CA THR A 278 10.76 -23.74 9.08
C THR A 278 10.32 -22.27 9.03
N LYS A 279 9.78 -21.74 10.13
CA LYS A 279 9.45 -20.31 10.28
C LYS A 279 10.65 -19.42 9.90
N ASN A 280 11.86 -19.82 10.28
CA ASN A 280 13.09 -19.08 9.99
C ASN A 280 13.45 -19.09 8.49
N GLN A 281 13.27 -20.22 7.81
CA GLN A 281 13.50 -20.32 6.37
C GLN A 281 12.51 -19.46 5.58
N TYR A 282 11.23 -19.47 5.95
CA TYR A 282 10.23 -18.59 5.36
C TYR A 282 10.52 -17.11 5.62
N ALA A 283 10.92 -16.75 6.85
CA ALA A 283 11.32 -15.39 7.19
C ALA A 283 12.55 -14.93 6.38
N ASN A 284 13.53 -15.80 6.18
CA ASN A 284 14.69 -15.51 5.33
C ASN A 284 14.28 -15.28 3.87
N LEU A 285 13.32 -16.07 3.36
CA LEU A 285 12.77 -15.89 2.02
C LEU A 285 12.10 -14.52 1.86
N LEU A 286 11.24 -14.13 2.79
CA LEU A 286 10.60 -12.80 2.79
C LEU A 286 11.61 -11.65 2.88
N LEU A 287 12.69 -11.85 3.66
CA LEU A 287 13.76 -10.86 3.77
C LEU A 287 14.52 -10.70 2.45
N ILE A 288 14.82 -11.80 1.74
CA ILE A 288 15.41 -11.74 0.40
C ILE A 288 14.48 -10.99 -0.56
N ILE A 289 13.19 -11.34 -0.59
CA ILE A 289 12.19 -10.65 -1.44
C ILE A 289 12.17 -9.15 -1.13
N GLY A 290 12.15 -8.77 0.16
CA GLY A 290 12.14 -7.37 0.57
C GLY A 290 13.42 -6.61 0.19
N VAL A 291 14.60 -7.21 0.43
CA VAL A 291 15.90 -6.58 0.10
C VAL A 291 16.08 -6.46 -1.41
N THR A 292 15.85 -7.53 -2.16
CA THR A 292 15.93 -7.54 -3.62
C THR A 292 14.90 -6.60 -4.24
N GLY A 293 13.68 -6.58 -3.68
CA GLY A 293 12.61 -5.67 -4.10
C GLY A 293 12.98 -4.21 -3.89
N SER A 294 13.51 -3.87 -2.71
CA SER A 294 14.00 -2.52 -2.39
C SER A 294 15.12 -2.11 -3.33
N PHE A 295 16.12 -2.98 -3.56
CA PHE A 295 17.20 -2.72 -4.49
C PHE A 295 16.70 -2.49 -5.92
N SER A 296 15.78 -3.34 -6.39
CA SER A 296 15.17 -3.19 -7.71
C SER A 296 14.50 -1.83 -7.87
N GLN A 297 13.64 -1.46 -6.92
CA GLN A 297 12.83 -0.26 -7.04
C GLN A 297 13.64 1.03 -6.81
N LEU A 298 14.66 1.00 -5.95
CA LEU A 298 15.55 2.14 -5.69
C LEU A 298 16.65 2.33 -6.75
N THR A 299 17.09 1.25 -7.39
CA THR A 299 18.26 1.28 -8.29
C THR A 299 17.92 0.87 -9.72
N VAL A 300 17.29 -0.29 -9.91
CA VAL A 300 16.99 -0.83 -11.24
C VAL A 300 15.92 0.00 -11.95
N MET A 301 14.85 0.40 -11.24
CA MET A 301 13.78 1.22 -11.84
C MET A 301 14.30 2.59 -12.31
N PRO A 302 15.04 3.38 -11.52
CA PRO A 302 15.56 4.67 -11.99
C PRO A 302 16.61 4.54 -13.11
N LEU A 303 17.34 3.42 -13.17
CA LEU A 303 18.33 3.16 -14.23
C LEU A 303 17.66 2.76 -15.55
N LEU A 304 16.65 1.89 -15.51
CA LEU A 304 16.05 1.29 -16.70
C LEU A 304 14.86 2.07 -17.26
N ALA A 305 14.03 2.69 -16.41
CA ALA A 305 12.87 3.46 -16.86
C ALA A 305 13.19 4.56 -17.90
N PRO A 306 14.23 5.40 -17.72
CA PRO A 306 14.57 6.43 -18.72
C PRO A 306 15.19 5.85 -19.99
N LYS A 307 15.81 4.66 -19.94
CA LYS A 307 16.50 4.04 -21.09
C LYS A 307 15.58 3.19 -21.96
N LEU A 308 14.76 2.34 -21.34
CA LEU A 308 13.89 1.39 -22.04
C LEU A 308 12.49 1.96 -22.28
N GLY A 309 12.07 2.94 -21.48
CA GLY A 309 10.69 3.40 -21.43
C GLY A 309 9.80 2.43 -20.63
N GLU A 310 8.75 2.96 -20.01
CA GLU A 310 7.93 2.21 -19.05
C GLU A 310 7.09 1.10 -19.70
N GLN A 311 6.66 1.26 -20.96
CA GLN A 311 5.90 0.22 -21.65
C GLN A 311 6.74 -1.02 -21.93
N ARG A 312 7.98 -0.85 -22.40
CA ARG A 312 8.89 -1.97 -22.64
C ARG A 312 9.33 -2.58 -21.31
N LEU A 313 9.63 -1.74 -20.32
CA LEU A 313 9.99 -2.21 -18.98
C LEU A 313 8.84 -2.98 -18.32
N LEU A 314 7.58 -2.58 -18.53
CA LEU A 314 6.40 -3.33 -18.08
C LEU A 314 6.35 -4.73 -18.70
N ILE A 315 6.62 -4.87 -20.00
CA ILE A 315 6.64 -6.17 -20.67
C ILE A 315 7.75 -7.05 -20.09
N VAL A 316 8.96 -6.50 -19.91
CA VAL A 316 10.09 -7.20 -19.28
C VAL A 316 9.74 -7.62 -17.85
N ALA A 317 9.11 -6.75 -17.08
CA ALA A 317 8.69 -7.03 -15.70
C ALA A 317 7.63 -8.14 -15.65
N LEU A 318 6.63 -8.12 -16.55
CA LEU A 318 5.61 -9.17 -16.64
C LEU A 318 6.21 -10.52 -17.05
N LEU A 319 7.14 -10.55 -18.01
CA LEU A 319 7.90 -11.77 -18.33
C LEU A 319 8.70 -12.25 -17.12
N GLY A 320 9.31 -11.32 -16.38
CA GLY A 320 9.94 -11.59 -15.09
C GLY A 320 8.99 -12.22 -14.07
N SER A 321 7.75 -11.73 -13.95
CA SER A 321 6.72 -12.32 -13.09
C SER A 321 6.36 -13.75 -13.51
N CYS A 322 6.25 -14.02 -14.82
CA CYS A 322 6.02 -15.39 -15.32
C CYS A 322 7.19 -16.33 -14.98
N VAL A 323 8.43 -15.88 -15.21
CA VAL A 323 9.64 -16.66 -14.86
C VAL A 323 9.71 -16.89 -13.34
N HIS A 324 9.43 -15.86 -12.55
CA HIS A 324 9.40 -15.93 -11.09
C HIS A 324 8.39 -16.98 -10.58
N GLY A 325 7.14 -16.93 -11.07
CA GLY A 325 6.12 -17.93 -10.72
C GLY A 325 6.45 -19.33 -11.22
N PHE A 326 7.01 -19.44 -12.43
CA PHE A 326 7.44 -20.72 -13.01
C PHE A 326 8.54 -21.38 -12.18
N LEU A 327 9.56 -20.63 -11.75
CA LEU A 327 10.64 -21.13 -10.90
C LEU A 327 10.13 -21.69 -9.56
N TYR A 328 9.12 -21.06 -8.96
CA TYR A 328 8.46 -21.63 -7.78
C TYR A 328 7.71 -22.93 -8.12
N SER A 329 7.00 -22.97 -9.25
CA SER A 329 6.21 -24.14 -9.66
C SER A 329 7.06 -25.38 -9.94
N ILE A 330 8.30 -25.21 -10.43
CA ILE A 330 9.20 -26.34 -10.74
C ILE A 330 10.22 -26.60 -9.63
N ALA A 331 10.08 -25.97 -8.46
CA ALA A 331 11.05 -26.11 -7.39
C ALA A 331 11.25 -27.60 -7.05
N TRP A 332 12.44 -28.13 -7.34
CA TRP A 332 12.79 -29.54 -7.08
C TRP A 332 13.65 -29.70 -5.82
N SER A 333 14.10 -28.59 -5.24
CA SER A 333 15.00 -28.57 -4.10
C SER A 333 14.74 -27.35 -3.22
N PHE A 334 15.10 -27.47 -1.94
CA PHE A 334 14.86 -26.46 -0.92
C PHE A 334 15.52 -25.11 -1.24
N TRP A 335 16.55 -25.05 -2.09
CA TRP A 335 17.25 -23.80 -2.41
C TRP A 335 16.61 -23.02 -3.58
N VAL A 336 15.86 -23.71 -4.45
CA VAL A 336 15.23 -23.11 -5.65
C VAL A 336 14.24 -21.99 -5.31
N PRO A 337 13.41 -22.10 -4.25
CA PRO A 337 12.58 -20.98 -3.79
C PRO A 337 13.37 -19.70 -3.47
N TYR A 338 14.58 -19.81 -2.89
CA TYR A 338 15.42 -18.64 -2.63
C TYR A 338 15.96 -18.02 -3.93
N LEU A 339 16.30 -18.86 -4.93
CA LEU A 339 16.64 -18.36 -6.26
C LEU A 339 15.44 -17.66 -6.90
N ALA A 340 14.25 -18.25 -6.84
CA ALA A 340 13.02 -17.65 -7.36
C ALA A 340 12.72 -16.30 -6.67
N ALA A 341 12.91 -16.19 -5.36
CA ALA A 341 12.81 -14.95 -4.61
C ALA A 341 13.78 -13.86 -5.10
N SER A 342 15.00 -14.23 -5.52
CA SER A 342 15.94 -13.26 -6.12
C SER A 342 15.49 -12.76 -7.50
N CYS A 343 14.75 -13.58 -8.26
CA CYS A 343 14.16 -13.16 -9.54
C CYS A 343 13.03 -12.14 -9.40
N VAL A 344 12.57 -11.84 -8.16
CA VAL A 344 11.59 -10.78 -7.90
C VAL A 344 12.09 -9.39 -8.35
N ILE A 345 13.42 -9.27 -8.55
CA ILE A 345 14.07 -8.05 -9.04
C ILE A 345 13.41 -7.48 -10.31
N LEU A 346 12.83 -8.32 -11.18
CA LEU A 346 12.11 -7.85 -12.37
C LEU A 346 10.60 -7.74 -12.15
N SER A 347 9.98 -8.72 -11.48
CA SER A 347 8.52 -8.76 -11.29
C SER A 347 8.00 -7.57 -10.49
N ILE A 348 8.76 -7.11 -9.49
CA ILE A 348 8.34 -6.03 -8.59
C ILE A 348 8.21 -4.66 -9.29
N LEU A 349 8.71 -4.54 -10.52
CA LEU A 349 8.65 -3.33 -11.33
C LEU A 349 7.30 -3.13 -12.04
N VAL A 350 6.45 -4.17 -12.10
CA VAL A 350 5.14 -4.09 -12.75
C VAL A 350 4.27 -2.98 -12.16
N GLY A 351 4.18 -2.90 -10.83
CA GLY A 351 3.37 -1.90 -10.12
C GLY A 351 3.76 -0.46 -10.47
N PRO A 352 5.02 -0.03 -10.25
CA PRO A 352 5.49 1.30 -10.63
C PRO A 352 5.31 1.63 -12.12
N CYS A 353 5.57 0.67 -13.03
CA CYS A 353 5.40 0.86 -14.47
C CYS A 353 3.95 1.16 -14.85
N ILE A 354 2.99 0.34 -14.39
CA ILE A 354 1.57 0.55 -14.68
C ILE A 354 1.12 1.90 -14.16
N ARG A 355 1.42 2.19 -12.89
CA ARG A 355 1.01 3.43 -12.22
C ARG A 355 1.56 4.65 -12.97
N SER A 356 2.81 4.59 -13.45
CA SER A 356 3.41 5.68 -14.22
C SER A 356 2.76 5.87 -15.59
N ILE A 357 2.57 4.78 -16.35
CA ILE A 357 1.92 4.84 -17.68
C ILE A 357 0.54 5.49 -17.58
N VAL A 358 -0.23 5.08 -16.57
CA VAL A 358 -1.58 5.59 -16.32
C VAL A 358 -1.54 7.05 -15.87
N SER A 359 -0.57 7.45 -15.03
CA SER A 359 -0.42 8.84 -14.56
C SER A 359 -0.18 9.84 -15.70
N LYS A 360 0.42 9.43 -16.81
CA LYS A 360 0.72 10.29 -17.98
C LYS A 360 -0.46 10.47 -18.92
N LYS A 361 -1.60 9.83 -18.64
CA LYS A 361 -2.81 9.92 -19.46
C LYS A 361 -3.88 10.82 -18.85
N VAL A 362 -3.61 11.41 -17.69
CA VAL A 362 -4.54 12.28 -16.96
C VAL A 362 -3.88 13.57 -16.49
N GLY A 363 -4.69 14.60 -16.31
CA GLY A 363 -4.24 15.87 -15.76
C GLY A 363 -3.92 15.81 -14.26
N PRO A 364 -3.30 16.86 -13.70
CA PRO A 364 -2.99 16.94 -12.26
C PRO A 364 -4.23 16.84 -11.34
N SER A 365 -5.40 17.26 -11.83
CA SER A 365 -6.68 17.24 -11.10
C SER A 365 -7.38 15.88 -11.11
N GLU A 366 -6.77 14.84 -11.69
CA GLU A 366 -7.35 13.49 -11.76
C GLU A 366 -6.37 12.39 -11.28
N GLN A 367 -5.17 12.76 -10.83
CA GLN A 367 -4.14 11.80 -10.42
C GLN A 367 -4.59 10.91 -9.26
N GLY A 368 -5.25 11.45 -8.24
CA GLY A 368 -5.65 10.67 -7.07
C GLY A 368 -6.79 9.72 -7.39
N MET A 369 -7.81 10.19 -8.12
CA MET A 369 -8.88 9.32 -8.60
C MET A 369 -8.32 8.12 -9.38
N VAL A 370 -7.37 8.38 -10.28
CA VAL A 370 -6.80 7.35 -11.16
C VAL A 370 -5.91 6.37 -10.40
N GLN A 371 -5.04 6.83 -9.51
CA GLN A 371 -4.26 5.96 -8.63
C GLN A 371 -5.16 5.16 -7.68
N GLY A 372 -6.30 5.75 -7.28
CA GLY A 372 -7.33 5.11 -6.48
C GLY A 372 -8.00 3.97 -7.24
N CYS A 373 -8.43 4.21 -8.48
CA CYS A 373 -9.01 3.17 -9.33
C CYS A 373 -8.06 1.99 -9.56
N ILE A 374 -6.78 2.24 -9.85
CA ILE A 374 -5.77 1.17 -10.01
C ILE A 374 -5.62 0.37 -8.71
N THR A 375 -5.57 1.04 -7.56
CA THR A 375 -5.48 0.40 -6.24
C THR A 375 -6.73 -0.43 -5.93
N GLY A 376 -7.92 0.08 -6.27
CA GLY A 376 -9.17 -0.65 -6.14
C GLY A 376 -9.21 -1.92 -6.99
N ILE A 377 -8.76 -1.86 -8.25
CA ILE A 377 -8.68 -3.02 -9.15
C ILE A 377 -7.76 -4.11 -8.58
N SER A 378 -6.57 -3.73 -8.09
CA SER A 378 -5.67 -4.67 -7.40
C SER A 378 -6.31 -5.30 -6.17
N SER A 379 -7.10 -4.52 -5.43
CA SER A 379 -7.81 -5.00 -4.24
C SER A 379 -8.91 -6.01 -4.59
N THR A 380 -9.68 -5.77 -5.66
CA THR A 380 -10.64 -6.76 -6.17
C THR A 380 -9.97 -8.08 -6.53
N ALA A 381 -8.83 -8.02 -7.23
CA ALA A 381 -8.07 -9.20 -7.58
C ALA A 381 -7.58 -9.94 -6.33
N SER A 382 -7.19 -9.21 -5.28
CA SER A 382 -6.75 -9.78 -4.00
C SER A 382 -7.87 -10.49 -3.24
N VAL A 383 -9.12 -10.03 -3.36
CA VAL A 383 -10.30 -10.74 -2.79
C VAL A 383 -10.59 -12.03 -3.54
N ILE A 384 -10.52 -11.99 -4.88
CA ILE A 384 -10.85 -13.14 -5.73
C ILE A 384 -9.75 -14.21 -5.66
N SER A 385 -8.49 -13.79 -5.51
CA SER A 385 -7.34 -14.68 -5.66
C SER A 385 -7.35 -15.90 -4.70
N PRO A 386 -7.51 -15.76 -3.37
CA PRO A 386 -7.58 -16.92 -2.48
C PRO A 386 -8.71 -17.89 -2.82
N LEU A 387 -9.85 -17.41 -3.34
CA LEU A 387 -10.98 -18.27 -3.73
C LEU A 387 -10.65 -19.17 -4.93
N VAL A 388 -9.77 -18.70 -5.82
CA VAL A 388 -9.32 -19.45 -7.00
C VAL A 388 -8.14 -20.36 -6.66
N PHE A 389 -7.15 -19.86 -5.91
CA PHE A 389 -5.89 -20.57 -5.69
C PHE A 389 -5.92 -21.55 -4.51
N THR A 390 -6.70 -21.28 -3.45
CA THR A 390 -6.74 -22.17 -2.27
C THR A 390 -7.22 -23.59 -2.60
N PRO A 391 -8.30 -23.81 -3.38
CA PRO A 391 -8.73 -25.16 -3.76
C PRO A 391 -7.68 -25.91 -4.59
N LEU A 392 -6.96 -25.21 -5.46
CA LEU A 392 -5.90 -25.78 -6.30
C LEU A 392 -4.73 -26.30 -5.44
N THR A 393 -4.35 -25.55 -4.41
CA THR A 393 -3.29 -25.96 -3.49
C THR A 393 -3.69 -27.19 -2.68
N VAL A 394 -4.91 -27.22 -2.12
CA VAL A 394 -5.41 -28.37 -1.33
C VAL A 394 -5.55 -29.63 -2.19
N GLY A 395 -6.03 -29.49 -3.44
CA GLY A 395 -6.16 -30.61 -4.37
C GLY A 395 -4.81 -31.25 -4.71
N SER A 396 -3.77 -30.44 -4.91
CA SER A 396 -2.42 -30.92 -5.25
C SER A 396 -1.71 -31.64 -4.10
N THR A 397 -1.98 -31.26 -2.85
CA THR A 397 -1.36 -31.89 -1.67
C THR A 397 -2.01 -33.20 -1.28
N ASN A 398 -3.27 -33.43 -1.68
CA ASN A 398 -3.98 -34.68 -1.35
C ASN A 398 -3.71 -35.82 -2.34
N THR A 399 -3.09 -35.54 -3.49
CA THR A 399 -2.77 -36.54 -4.52
C THR A 399 -1.43 -37.26 -4.32
N GLU A 400 -0.65 -36.89 -3.29
CA GLU A 400 0.66 -37.52 -3.00
C GLU A 400 0.63 -38.52 -1.82
N HIS A 401 -0.55 -39.01 -1.43
CA HIS A 401 -0.70 -40.07 -0.42
C HIS A 401 -1.16 -41.41 -0.99
#